data_AF-A0A0C4F6L4-F1
#
_entry.id   AF-A0A0C4F6L4-F1
#
_cell.length_a   1.000
_cell.length_b   1.000
_cell.length_c   1.000
_cell.angle_alpha   90.00
_cell.angle_beta   90.00
_cell.angle_gamma   90.00
#
_symmetry.space_group_name_H-M   'P 1'
#
loop_
_entity.id
_entity.type
_entity.pdbx_description
1 polymer ?
#
loop_
_entity_poly.entity_id
_entity_poly.type
_entity_poly.pdbx_seq_one_letter_code
_entity_poly.pdbx_strand_id
1 'polypeptide(L)'
;MPPKKNDKAGGSTSKIVADKTFGMKNKKGAKGQAAVALAKQQAAQVGKNKEAMSKDKARMDKEREKEQERKRREELNEIFKPVQVAQKVPFGTDPKTILCQYFKTGTCEKGNKCKFSHDLNVDRKTTKKDLYTDGRDTKETDTMDTWDDAKLQSVVISKHGNPKTTTDIVCKNFIEAIESGKYGWFWECPSGGLNCKYRHALPPGFVLKAQKKKDAEEAKKNELSLEDFLERERHQLGKTLTPVTKDSFAKWKAERLSKKQVEEEGKRKLKEQQAAAGRMNGMSGRDLFTFDTTGVYGDDAYSDDEGPDETGEEDWDLNKYRQETEAERTRLEEERIAKLGGIGVGVGSLSLGE
;
A
#
# COMPACT_ATOMS: atom_id res chain seq x y z
N MET A 1 77.21 8.61 44.10
CA MET A 1 76.47 8.34 42.85
C MET A 1 75.06 7.87 43.21
N PRO A 2 74.02 8.42 42.56
CA PRO A 2 72.61 8.31 42.95
C PRO A 2 71.95 6.96 42.56
N PRO A 3 70.79 6.62 43.16
CA PRO A 3 70.16 5.31 43.10
C PRO A 3 69.20 5.15 41.90
N LYS A 4 69.00 3.91 41.46
CA LYS A 4 67.94 3.51 40.53
C LYS A 4 67.45 2.11 40.87
N LYS A 5 66.25 1.99 41.46
CA LYS A 5 65.39 0.82 41.26
C LYS A 5 63.93 1.23 41.47
N ASN A 6 63.10 0.61 40.66
CA ASN A 6 61.83 1.08 40.13
C ASN A 6 60.68 0.61 41.02
N ASP A 7 59.88 1.54 41.54
CA ASP A 7 58.61 1.24 42.20
C ASP A 7 57.50 1.03 41.17
N LYS A 8 56.97 -0.19 41.12
CA LYS A 8 55.64 -0.48 40.58
C LYS A 8 54.95 -1.47 41.52
N ALA A 9 54.15 -0.95 42.45
CA ALA A 9 53.14 -1.70 43.17
C ALA A 9 51.79 -1.01 42.92
N GLY A 10 51.08 -1.52 41.91
CA GLY A 10 49.65 -1.26 41.72
C GLY A 10 48.86 -2.31 42.49
N GLY A 11 47.87 -1.86 43.26
CA GLY A 11 46.97 -2.74 44.00
C GLY A 11 45.94 -1.92 44.77
N SER A 12 44.92 -1.42 44.06
CA SER A 12 43.76 -0.78 44.67
C SER A 12 42.97 -1.83 45.47
N THR A 13 42.86 -1.59 46.78
CA THR A 13 42.11 -2.39 47.74
C THR A 13 40.61 -2.21 47.52
N SER A 14 39.99 -3.11 46.76
CA SER A 14 38.53 -3.27 46.81
C SER A 14 38.16 -3.98 48.11
N LYS A 15 37.40 -3.29 48.97
CA LYS A 15 36.80 -3.88 50.17
C LYS A 15 36.09 -5.17 49.79
N ILE A 16 36.51 -6.27 50.42
CA ILE A 16 35.91 -7.59 50.38
C ILE A 16 34.41 -7.43 50.70
N VAL A 17 33.56 -7.50 49.69
CA VAL A 17 32.11 -7.64 49.88
C VAL A 17 31.91 -9.07 50.40
N ALA A 18 31.70 -9.20 51.70
CA ALA A 18 31.50 -10.48 52.37
C ALA A 18 30.41 -11.29 51.65
N ASP A 19 30.76 -12.52 51.25
CA ASP A 19 29.87 -13.48 50.59
C ASP A 19 28.70 -13.85 51.54
N LYS A 20 27.59 -13.13 51.41
CA LYS A 20 26.32 -13.41 52.13
C LYS A 20 25.74 -14.79 51.79
N THR A 21 26.34 -15.55 50.88
CA THR A 21 25.93 -16.93 50.57
C THR A 21 26.74 -17.99 51.32
N PHE A 22 27.80 -17.64 52.06
CA PHE A 22 28.76 -18.59 52.64
C PHE A 22 28.18 -19.58 53.69
N GLY A 23 27.00 -19.33 54.27
CA GLY A 23 26.36 -20.25 55.23
C GLY A 23 25.17 -21.06 54.69
N MET A 24 24.70 -20.79 53.47
CA MET A 24 23.41 -21.33 52.97
C MET A 24 23.57 -22.47 51.96
N LYS A 25 24.81 -22.80 51.59
CA LYS A 25 25.18 -23.73 50.50
C LYS A 25 24.91 -25.22 50.84
N ASN A 26 24.65 -25.54 52.11
CA ASN A 26 24.32 -26.90 52.57
C ASN A 26 22.81 -27.19 52.69
N LYS A 27 21.91 -26.25 52.38
CA LYS A 27 20.46 -26.46 52.44
C LYS A 27 19.93 -26.99 51.10
N LYS A 28 19.87 -28.33 50.95
CA LYS A 28 19.40 -29.06 49.75
C LYS A 28 17.88 -28.99 49.49
N GLY A 29 17.22 -27.89 49.85
CA GLY A 29 15.80 -27.67 49.59
C GLY A 29 15.58 -26.65 48.47
N ALA A 30 14.53 -26.83 47.67
CA ALA A 30 14.16 -25.88 46.60
C ALA A 30 14.07 -24.43 47.10
N LYS A 31 13.54 -24.23 48.32
CA LYS A 31 13.47 -22.92 48.99
C LYS A 31 14.86 -22.36 49.36
N GLY A 32 15.81 -23.23 49.73
CA GLY A 32 17.19 -22.84 50.02
C GLY A 32 17.97 -22.44 48.77
N GLN A 33 17.80 -23.20 47.68
CA GLN A 33 18.38 -22.86 46.37
C GLN A 33 17.79 -21.57 45.80
N ALA A 34 16.48 -21.35 45.95
CA ALA A 34 15.82 -20.10 45.56
C ALA A 34 16.34 -18.90 46.37
N ALA A 35 16.54 -19.04 47.68
CA ALA A 35 17.13 -17.99 48.52
C ALA A 35 18.58 -17.69 48.15
N VAL A 36 19.39 -18.70 47.78
CA VAL A 36 20.76 -18.52 47.29
C VAL A 36 20.77 -17.83 45.91
N ALA A 37 19.85 -18.17 45.01
CA ALA A 37 19.71 -17.51 43.72
C ALA A 37 19.29 -16.04 43.86
N LEU A 38 18.33 -15.74 44.74
CA LEU A 38 17.90 -14.37 45.05
C LEU A 38 19.03 -13.57 45.70
N ALA A 39 19.77 -14.15 46.65
CA ALA A 39 20.92 -13.50 47.28
C ALA A 39 22.05 -13.22 46.27
N LYS A 40 22.29 -14.12 45.30
CA LYS A 40 23.24 -13.89 44.20
C LYS A 40 22.75 -12.78 43.26
N GLN A 41 21.45 -12.73 42.94
CA GLN A 41 20.88 -11.65 42.13
C GLN A 41 20.98 -10.29 42.83
N GLN A 42 20.66 -10.23 44.12
CA GLN A 42 20.80 -9.01 44.93
C GLN A 42 22.26 -8.57 45.06
N ALA A 43 23.19 -9.51 45.27
CA ALA A 43 24.63 -9.21 45.30
C ALA A 43 25.17 -8.70 43.94
N ALA A 44 24.63 -9.20 42.82
CA ALA A 44 25.01 -8.76 41.48
C ALA A 44 24.47 -7.37 41.08
N GLN A 45 23.47 -6.85 41.80
CA GLN A 45 22.89 -5.52 41.59
C GLN A 45 23.51 -4.43 42.46
N VAL A 46 24.17 -4.78 43.57
CA VAL A 46 24.87 -3.81 44.43
C VAL A 46 26.18 -3.37 43.76
N GLY A 47 26.23 -2.11 43.31
CA GLY A 47 27.44 -1.48 42.77
C GLY A 47 27.42 -1.15 41.27
N LYS A 48 26.36 -1.47 40.53
CA LYS A 48 26.21 -1.08 39.11
C LYS A 48 25.37 0.20 39.00
N ASN A 49 25.88 1.21 38.29
CA ASN A 49 25.12 2.43 38.01
C ASN A 49 23.86 2.11 37.17
N LYS A 50 22.75 2.82 37.39
CA LYS A 50 21.43 2.57 36.75
C LYS A 50 21.53 2.57 35.21
N GLU A 51 22.42 3.39 34.66
CA GLU A 51 22.72 3.47 33.22
C GLU A 51 23.51 2.28 32.67
N ALA A 52 24.37 1.65 33.48
CA ALA A 52 25.09 0.45 33.04
C ALA A 52 24.14 -0.76 32.96
N MET A 53 23.17 -0.85 33.89
CA MET A 53 22.14 -1.90 33.85
C MET A 53 21.13 -1.70 32.73
N SER A 54 20.75 -0.46 32.39
CA SER A 54 19.86 -0.20 31.25
C SER A 54 20.54 -0.52 29.91
N LYS A 55 21.83 -0.21 29.76
CA LYS A 55 22.62 -0.54 28.56
C LYS A 55 22.83 -2.04 28.36
N ASP A 56 23.12 -2.79 29.44
CA ASP A 56 23.22 -4.25 29.37
C ASP A 56 21.87 -4.90 29.07
N LYS A 57 20.77 -4.41 29.66
CA LYS A 57 19.41 -4.87 29.37
C LYS A 57 19.03 -4.62 27.90
N ALA A 58 19.31 -3.43 27.37
CA ALA A 58 19.08 -3.10 25.96
C ALA A 58 19.88 -4.00 25.00
N ARG A 59 21.11 -4.39 25.35
CA ARG A 59 21.91 -5.33 24.55
C ARG A 59 21.28 -6.74 24.54
N MET A 60 20.85 -7.22 25.70
CA MET A 60 20.21 -8.54 25.83
C MET A 60 18.85 -8.59 25.13
N ASP A 61 18.06 -7.50 25.20
CA ASP A 61 16.77 -7.40 24.52
C ASP A 61 16.95 -7.37 23.00
N LYS A 62 17.96 -6.65 22.48
CA LYS A 62 18.31 -6.63 21.05
C LYS A 62 18.80 -7.99 20.54
N GLU A 63 19.52 -8.75 21.36
CA GLU A 63 19.97 -10.10 21.01
C GLU A 63 18.79 -11.09 20.99
N ARG A 64 17.86 -10.96 21.95
CA ARG A 64 16.62 -11.75 21.97
C ARG A 64 15.71 -11.44 20.77
N GLU A 65 15.60 -10.17 20.37
CA GLU A 65 14.83 -9.76 19.19
C GLU A 65 15.41 -10.34 17.90
N LYS A 66 16.74 -10.29 17.71
CA LYS A 66 17.42 -10.93 16.57
C LYS A 66 17.22 -12.43 16.53
N GLU A 67 17.26 -13.10 17.68
CA GLU A 67 17.00 -14.54 17.78
C GLU A 67 15.54 -14.87 17.44
N GLN A 68 14.58 -14.05 17.88
CA GLN A 68 13.16 -14.19 17.52
C GLN A 68 12.92 -13.94 16.04
N GLU A 69 13.59 -12.95 15.43
CA GLU A 69 13.50 -12.70 13.99
C GLU A 69 14.10 -13.84 13.18
N ARG A 70 15.23 -14.40 13.62
CA ARG A 70 15.85 -15.58 13.00
C ARG A 70 14.91 -16.79 13.07
N LYS A 71 14.31 -17.05 14.23
CA LYS A 71 13.32 -18.12 14.40
C LYS A 71 12.08 -17.91 13.53
N ARG A 72 11.53 -16.69 13.49
CA ARG A 72 10.40 -16.35 12.61
C ARG A 72 10.76 -16.58 11.13
N ARG A 73 11.99 -16.25 10.71
CA ARG A 73 12.46 -16.51 9.35
C ARG A 73 12.61 -18.00 9.04
N GLU A 74 13.09 -18.78 10.01
CA GLU A 74 13.16 -20.25 9.92
C GLU A 74 11.75 -20.85 9.81
N GLU A 75 10.81 -20.43 10.66
CA GLU A 75 9.41 -20.86 10.63
C GLU A 75 8.71 -20.50 9.31
N LEU A 76 8.92 -19.29 8.78
CA LEU A 76 8.40 -18.90 7.46
C LEU A 76 8.97 -19.79 6.36
N ASN A 77 10.27 -20.06 6.39
CA ASN A 77 10.90 -20.96 5.43
C ASN A 77 10.36 -22.40 5.54
N GLU A 78 9.91 -22.85 6.71
CA GLU A 78 9.27 -24.15 6.87
C GLU A 78 7.84 -24.17 6.35
N ILE A 79 7.07 -23.10 6.57
CA ILE A 79 5.69 -22.96 6.05
C ILE A 79 5.67 -22.90 4.52
N PHE A 80 6.65 -22.24 3.89
CA PHE A 80 6.75 -22.13 2.43
C PHE A 80 7.40 -23.34 1.74
N LYS A 81 7.74 -24.41 2.46
CA LYS A 81 8.20 -25.66 1.81
C LYS A 81 7.04 -26.27 1.00
N PRO A 82 7.18 -26.42 -0.32
CA PRO A 82 6.10 -26.94 -1.15
C PRO A 82 5.77 -28.40 -0.76
N VAL A 83 4.48 -28.69 -0.59
CA VAL A 83 3.96 -30.03 -0.31
C VAL A 83 4.36 -30.98 -1.45
N GLN A 84 5.24 -31.93 -1.15
CA GLN A 84 5.78 -32.84 -2.15
C GLN A 84 4.82 -34.01 -2.41
N VAL A 85 4.08 -33.92 -3.50
CA VAL A 85 3.18 -34.98 -3.97
C VAL A 85 4.00 -36.21 -4.39
N ALA A 86 3.63 -37.39 -3.90
CA ALA A 86 4.26 -38.64 -4.30
C ALA A 86 4.09 -38.87 -5.81
N GLN A 87 5.21 -39.03 -6.51
CA GLN A 87 5.28 -39.24 -7.96
C GLN A 87 4.59 -40.56 -8.37
N LYS A 88 3.43 -40.46 -9.03
CA LYS A 88 2.69 -41.61 -9.57
C LYS A 88 3.34 -42.07 -10.87
N VAL A 89 3.73 -43.35 -10.92
CA VAL A 89 4.37 -43.97 -12.09
C VAL A 89 3.34 -44.80 -12.84
N PRO A 90 3.18 -44.63 -14.16
CA PRO A 90 2.33 -45.49 -14.98
C PRO A 90 2.82 -46.95 -14.96
N PHE A 91 1.87 -47.89 -14.90
CA PHE A 91 2.16 -49.33 -14.86
C PHE A 91 2.93 -49.75 -16.13
N GLY A 92 4.06 -50.43 -15.96
CA GLY A 92 4.93 -50.88 -17.07
C GLY A 92 6.15 -50.01 -17.38
N THR A 93 6.40 -48.93 -16.62
CA THR A 93 7.66 -48.14 -16.74
C THR A 93 8.60 -48.40 -15.56
N ASP A 94 9.88 -48.66 -15.86
CA ASP A 94 10.89 -48.90 -14.84
C ASP A 94 11.12 -47.63 -14.01
N PRO A 95 10.90 -47.64 -12.68
CA PRO A 95 10.96 -46.44 -11.84
C PRO A 95 12.31 -45.72 -11.87
N LYS A 96 13.40 -46.46 -12.14
CA LYS A 96 14.76 -45.92 -12.26
C LYS A 96 15.03 -45.17 -13.57
N THR A 97 14.10 -45.24 -14.54
CA THR A 97 14.16 -44.43 -15.79
C THR A 97 13.55 -43.04 -15.62
N ILE A 98 12.99 -42.72 -14.45
CA ILE A 98 12.34 -41.45 -14.19
C ILE A 98 13.14 -40.70 -13.12
N LEU A 99 13.40 -39.41 -13.34
CA LEU A 99 14.10 -38.56 -12.38
C LEU A 99 13.29 -38.47 -11.08
N CYS A 100 13.98 -38.63 -9.95
CA CYS A 100 13.43 -38.49 -8.62
C CYS A 100 13.04 -37.04 -8.35
N GLN A 101 11.75 -36.78 -8.12
CA GLN A 101 11.25 -35.44 -7.80
C GLN A 101 11.88 -34.87 -6.52
N TYR A 102 12.07 -35.71 -5.48
CA TYR A 102 12.75 -35.33 -4.24
C TYR A 102 14.23 -34.99 -4.45
N PHE A 103 14.88 -35.62 -5.43
CA PHE A 103 16.27 -35.33 -5.75
C PHE A 103 16.39 -34.02 -6.54
N LYS A 104 15.42 -33.77 -7.43
CA LYS A 104 15.31 -32.49 -8.16
C LYS A 104 15.15 -31.30 -7.22
N THR A 105 14.49 -31.47 -6.06
CA THR A 105 14.37 -30.44 -5.02
C THR A 105 15.47 -30.49 -3.95
N GLY A 106 16.42 -31.42 -4.04
CA GLY A 106 17.52 -31.56 -3.07
C GLY A 106 17.11 -32.15 -1.70
N THR A 107 15.94 -32.77 -1.59
CA THR A 107 15.37 -33.30 -0.34
C THR A 107 15.30 -34.85 -0.34
N CYS A 108 16.01 -35.53 -1.24
CA CYS A 108 15.96 -36.99 -1.31
C CYS A 108 16.84 -37.65 -0.25
N GLU A 109 16.22 -38.17 0.80
CA GLU A 109 16.90 -38.93 1.88
C GLU A 109 17.39 -40.32 1.43
N LYS A 110 16.88 -40.83 0.30
CA LYS A 110 17.13 -42.20 -0.16
C LYS A 110 18.43 -42.37 -0.94
N GLY A 111 19.09 -41.27 -1.33
CA GLY A 111 20.39 -41.28 -2.01
C GLY A 111 20.45 -42.29 -3.17
N ASN A 112 21.56 -43.04 -3.26
CA ASN A 112 21.77 -44.03 -4.34
C ASN A 112 20.83 -45.25 -4.28
N LYS A 113 20.10 -45.43 -3.19
CA LYS A 113 19.09 -46.49 -3.02
C LYS A 113 17.68 -46.03 -3.40
N CYS A 114 17.52 -44.82 -3.92
CA CYS A 114 16.24 -44.32 -4.36
C CYS A 114 15.67 -45.19 -5.50
N LYS A 115 14.35 -45.41 -5.46
CA LYS A 115 13.59 -46.12 -6.49
C LYS A 115 13.62 -45.37 -7.84
N PHE A 116 13.86 -44.07 -7.79
CA PHE A 116 13.91 -43.15 -8.93
C PHE A 116 15.34 -42.73 -9.25
N SER A 117 15.60 -42.33 -10.50
CA SER A 117 16.94 -41.89 -10.94
C SER A 117 17.37 -40.60 -10.24
N HIS A 118 18.66 -40.52 -9.89
CA HIS A 118 19.33 -39.29 -9.44
C HIS A 118 20.24 -38.69 -10.52
N ASP A 119 20.10 -39.13 -11.77
CA ASP A 119 20.84 -38.54 -12.89
C ASP A 119 19.98 -37.45 -13.55
N LEU A 120 20.43 -36.19 -13.44
CA LEU A 120 19.77 -35.03 -14.05
C LEU A 120 19.70 -35.13 -15.58
N ASN A 121 20.52 -35.98 -16.21
CA ASN A 121 20.46 -36.22 -17.65
C ASN A 121 19.21 -36.99 -18.09
N VAL A 122 18.56 -37.71 -17.19
CA VAL A 122 17.36 -38.50 -17.51
C VAL A 122 16.14 -37.60 -17.80
N ASP A 123 16.10 -36.38 -17.25
CA ASP A 123 15.07 -35.37 -17.56
C ASP A 123 15.35 -34.63 -18.88
N ARG A 124 16.60 -34.71 -19.39
CA ARG A 124 16.94 -34.26 -20.74
C ARG A 124 16.45 -35.28 -21.76
N LYS A 125 15.13 -35.34 -21.93
CA LYS A 125 14.52 -35.96 -23.11
C LYS A 125 14.93 -35.12 -24.32
N THR A 126 16.08 -35.42 -24.90
CA THR A 126 16.36 -35.03 -26.28
C THR A 126 15.22 -35.61 -27.10
N THR A 127 14.40 -34.74 -27.69
CA THR A 127 13.31 -35.16 -28.57
C THR A 127 13.93 -36.05 -29.64
N LYS A 128 13.62 -37.35 -29.61
CA LYS A 128 14.04 -38.27 -30.66
C LYS A 128 13.57 -37.66 -31.97
N LYS A 129 14.52 -37.35 -32.84
CA LYS A 129 14.25 -36.81 -34.17
C LYS A 129 13.37 -37.84 -34.87
N ASP A 130 12.14 -37.46 -35.19
CA ASP A 130 11.17 -38.34 -35.81
C ASP A 130 11.73 -38.79 -37.16
N LEU A 131 11.85 -40.11 -37.35
CA LEU A 131 12.50 -40.73 -38.50
C LEU A 131 11.73 -40.45 -39.81
N TYR A 132 10.45 -40.06 -39.69
CA TYR A 132 9.56 -39.82 -40.82
C TYR A 132 9.30 -38.35 -41.12
N THR A 133 9.84 -37.41 -40.33
CA THR A 133 9.78 -35.98 -40.63
C THR A 133 11.18 -35.46 -40.91
N ASP A 134 11.50 -35.20 -42.17
CA ASP A 134 12.77 -34.60 -42.56
C ASP A 134 12.80 -33.14 -42.06
N GLY A 135 13.84 -32.78 -41.29
CA GLY A 135 14.00 -31.42 -40.77
C GLY A 135 14.33 -30.37 -41.85
N ARG A 136 14.31 -30.75 -43.14
CA ARG A 136 14.39 -29.86 -44.29
C ARG A 136 13.05 -29.24 -44.65
N ASP A 137 11.94 -29.99 -44.57
CA ASP A 137 10.60 -29.49 -44.93
C ASP A 137 10.12 -28.37 -43.99
N THR A 138 10.50 -28.44 -42.71
CA THR A 138 10.15 -27.40 -41.72
C THR A 138 10.94 -26.09 -41.89
N LYS A 139 12.06 -26.10 -42.64
CA LYS A 139 12.90 -24.90 -42.83
C LYS A 139 12.51 -24.08 -44.05
N GLU A 140 11.87 -24.70 -45.05
CA GLU A 140 11.43 -23.97 -46.25
C GLU A 140 10.12 -23.21 -46.03
N THR A 141 9.28 -23.64 -45.06
CA THR A 141 8.05 -22.92 -44.69
C THR A 141 8.25 -21.86 -43.60
N ASP A 142 9.43 -21.81 -42.97
CA ASP A 142 9.75 -20.89 -41.86
C ASP A 142 10.68 -19.75 -42.32
N THR A 143 10.34 -19.13 -43.45
CA THR A 143 11.00 -17.93 -43.96
C THR A 143 10.69 -16.74 -43.04
N MET A 144 11.63 -15.82 -42.83
CA MET A 144 11.49 -14.68 -41.90
C MET A 144 10.20 -13.85 -42.11
N ASP A 145 9.62 -13.89 -43.32
CA ASP A 145 8.38 -13.20 -43.69
C ASP A 145 7.10 -13.76 -43.03
N THR A 146 7.12 -14.99 -42.52
CA THR A 146 5.95 -15.61 -41.83
C THR A 146 6.04 -15.52 -40.31
N TRP A 147 7.03 -14.77 -39.79
CA TRP A 147 7.23 -14.64 -38.35
C TRP A 147 6.48 -13.44 -37.80
N ASP A 148 5.55 -13.70 -36.89
CA ASP A 148 4.95 -12.64 -36.07
C ASP A 148 6.01 -11.98 -35.16
N ASP A 149 5.80 -10.71 -34.80
CA ASP A 149 6.71 -9.92 -33.95
C ASP A 149 7.11 -10.64 -32.65
N ALA A 150 6.19 -11.42 -32.07
CA ALA A 150 6.46 -12.21 -30.87
C ALA A 150 7.48 -13.33 -31.10
N LYS A 151 7.44 -13.99 -32.27
CA LYS A 151 8.38 -15.05 -32.65
C LYS A 151 9.76 -14.44 -32.93
N LEU A 152 9.81 -13.29 -33.61
CA LEU A 152 11.04 -12.51 -33.80
C LEU A 152 11.70 -12.14 -32.46
N GLN A 153 10.92 -11.57 -31.53
CA GLN A 153 11.43 -11.21 -30.20
C GLN A 153 12.00 -12.42 -29.45
N SER A 154 11.32 -13.57 -29.50
CA SER A 154 11.79 -14.79 -28.84
C SER A 154 13.12 -15.30 -29.39
N VAL A 155 13.34 -15.20 -30.72
CA VAL A 155 14.57 -15.64 -31.36
C VAL A 155 15.71 -14.67 -31.05
N VAL A 156 15.46 -13.36 -31.01
CA VAL A 156 16.44 -12.35 -30.58
C VAL A 156 16.87 -12.58 -29.13
N ILE A 157 15.91 -12.85 -28.23
CA ILE A 157 16.18 -13.20 -26.82
C ILE A 157 16.98 -14.51 -26.71
N SER A 158 16.71 -15.49 -27.58
CA SER A 158 17.45 -16.76 -27.57
C SER A 158 18.87 -16.66 -28.13
N LYS A 159 19.11 -15.75 -29.09
CA LYS A 159 20.41 -15.52 -29.74
C LYS A 159 21.32 -14.64 -28.88
N HIS A 160 20.76 -13.64 -28.21
CA HIS A 160 21.48 -12.81 -27.26
C HIS A 160 21.28 -13.38 -25.86
N GLY A 161 22.15 -14.32 -25.49
CA GLY A 161 22.16 -14.94 -24.16
C GLY A 161 21.97 -13.91 -23.05
N ASN A 162 21.05 -14.23 -22.14
CA ASN A 162 20.54 -13.39 -21.04
C ASN A 162 21.51 -12.28 -20.58
N PRO A 163 21.38 -11.04 -21.09
CA PRO A 163 22.24 -9.94 -20.67
C PRO A 163 22.02 -9.67 -19.18
N LYS A 164 23.11 -9.75 -18.41
CA LYS A 164 23.06 -9.56 -16.96
C LYS A 164 22.62 -8.12 -16.61
N THR A 165 21.54 -8.02 -15.83
CA THR A 165 21.28 -7.02 -14.76
C THR A 165 20.91 -5.58 -15.11
N THR A 166 20.52 -5.25 -16.34
CA THR A 166 19.82 -3.97 -16.58
C THR A 166 18.41 -4.07 -15.99
N THR A 167 18.07 -3.23 -15.03
CA THR A 167 16.73 -3.20 -14.46
C THR A 167 15.77 -2.54 -15.44
N ASP A 168 14.54 -3.07 -15.56
CA ASP A 168 13.46 -2.48 -16.40
C ASP A 168 12.98 -1.12 -15.88
N ILE A 169 13.45 -0.74 -14.69
CA ILE A 169 13.19 0.55 -14.07
C ILE A 169 13.93 1.63 -14.88
N VAL A 170 13.18 2.65 -15.29
CA VAL A 170 13.68 3.81 -16.01
C VAL A 170 14.62 4.64 -15.12
N CYS A 171 15.74 5.10 -15.68
CA CYS A 171 16.68 5.95 -14.94
C CYS A 171 16.03 7.30 -14.57
N LYS A 172 16.18 7.72 -13.31
CA LYS A 172 15.62 9.00 -12.83
C LYS A 172 16.23 10.21 -13.55
N ASN A 173 17.55 10.21 -13.73
CA ASN A 173 18.26 11.30 -14.41
C ASN A 173 17.87 11.40 -15.89
N PHE A 174 17.43 10.29 -16.49
CA PHE A 174 16.94 10.26 -17.86
C PHE A 174 15.56 10.92 -17.98
N ILE A 175 14.65 10.63 -17.03
CA ILE A 175 13.35 11.32 -16.97
C ILE A 175 13.57 12.82 -16.77
N GLU A 176 14.48 13.22 -15.87
CA GLU A 176 14.81 14.63 -15.62
C GLU A 176 15.47 15.31 -16.82
N ALA A 177 16.36 14.63 -17.54
CA ALA A 177 16.99 15.15 -18.75
C ALA A 177 15.99 15.37 -19.89
N ILE A 178 14.99 14.49 -20.02
CA ILE A 178 13.92 14.65 -21.01
C ILE A 178 12.95 15.75 -20.59
N GLU A 179 12.56 15.82 -19.31
CA GLU A 179 11.70 16.89 -18.79
C GLU A 179 12.38 18.27 -18.90
N SER A 180 13.71 18.33 -18.75
CA SER A 180 14.50 19.55 -18.91
C SER A 180 14.95 19.83 -20.34
N GLY A 181 14.65 18.96 -21.31
CA GLY A 181 15.05 19.11 -22.71
C GLY A 181 16.57 19.03 -22.96
N LYS A 182 17.33 18.54 -21.98
CA LYS A 182 18.81 18.37 -22.05
C LYS A 182 19.23 17.00 -22.59
N TYR A 183 18.28 16.13 -22.87
CA TYR A 183 18.53 14.84 -23.51
C TYR A 183 18.84 15.06 -25.01
N GLY A 184 20.04 14.69 -25.44
CA GLY A 184 20.53 14.92 -26.80
C GLY A 184 21.74 14.06 -27.15
N TRP A 185 22.33 14.29 -28.33
CA TRP A 185 23.39 13.47 -28.92
C TRP A 185 24.62 13.25 -28.01
N PHE A 186 24.91 14.19 -27.11
CA PHE A 186 26.04 14.10 -26.18
C PHE A 186 25.60 13.93 -24.71
N TRP A 187 24.35 13.53 -24.45
CA TRP A 187 23.87 13.35 -23.09
C TRP A 187 24.32 12.00 -22.52
N GLU A 188 25.14 12.05 -21.48
CA GLU A 188 25.56 10.88 -20.71
C GLU A 188 24.88 10.88 -19.34
N CYS A 189 24.40 9.72 -18.91
CA CYS A 189 23.76 9.58 -17.61
C CYS A 189 24.77 9.78 -16.47
N PRO A 190 24.56 10.73 -15.53
CA PRO A 190 25.47 10.97 -14.42
C PRO A 190 25.67 9.77 -13.48
N SER A 191 24.75 8.80 -13.50
CA SER A 191 24.78 7.61 -12.65
C SER A 191 25.43 6.39 -13.30
N GLY A 192 26.02 6.52 -14.50
CA GLY A 192 26.76 5.41 -15.10
C GLY A 192 27.01 5.47 -16.61
N GLY A 193 26.82 6.62 -17.26
CA GLY A 193 27.04 6.80 -18.70
C GLY A 193 26.31 5.74 -19.53
N LEU A 194 27.08 4.98 -20.30
CA LEU A 194 26.63 3.86 -21.13
C LEU A 194 26.29 2.58 -20.34
N ASN A 195 26.78 2.43 -19.10
CA ASN A 195 26.58 1.25 -18.25
C ASN A 195 25.65 1.54 -17.07
N CYS A 196 24.73 2.49 -17.21
CA CYS A 196 23.74 2.72 -16.15
C CYS A 196 22.92 1.44 -15.91
N LYS A 197 22.76 1.09 -14.63
CA LYS A 197 21.95 -0.06 -14.21
C LYS A 197 20.49 0.05 -14.66
N TYR A 198 20.00 1.28 -14.82
CA TYR A 198 18.61 1.61 -15.15
C TYR A 198 18.45 1.91 -16.64
N ARG A 199 17.26 1.60 -17.19
CA ARG A 199 16.98 1.74 -18.61
C ARG A 199 16.89 3.23 -19.04
N HIS A 200 17.61 3.59 -20.10
CA HIS A 200 17.54 4.92 -20.77
C HIS A 200 16.54 4.91 -21.92
N ALA A 201 15.35 4.38 -21.69
CA ALA A 201 14.27 4.39 -22.67
C ALA A 201 12.93 4.44 -21.92
N LEU A 202 12.00 5.27 -22.43
CA LEU A 202 10.63 5.32 -21.90
C LEU A 202 9.94 3.98 -22.22
N PRO A 203 9.21 3.38 -21.26
CA PRO A 203 8.32 2.27 -21.53
C PRO A 203 7.24 2.69 -22.52
N PRO A 204 6.76 1.76 -23.37
CA PRO A 204 5.65 2.06 -24.28
C PRO A 204 4.44 2.55 -23.47
N GLY A 205 3.91 3.73 -23.82
CA GLY A 205 2.76 4.35 -23.15
C GLY A 205 3.09 5.35 -22.02
N PHE A 206 4.37 5.62 -21.70
CA PHE A 206 4.71 6.66 -20.71
C PHE A 206 4.60 8.06 -21.32
N VAL A 207 3.56 8.80 -20.94
CA VAL A 207 3.36 10.21 -21.33
C VAL A 207 4.02 11.14 -20.31
N LEU A 208 4.90 12.03 -20.79
CA LEU A 208 5.59 13.03 -19.98
C LEU A 208 4.59 13.96 -19.26
N LYS A 209 4.94 14.46 -18.07
CA LYS A 209 4.08 15.36 -17.29
C LYS A 209 3.72 16.64 -18.07
N ALA A 210 4.68 17.18 -18.83
CA ALA A 210 4.46 18.34 -19.69
C ALA A 210 3.43 18.06 -20.80
N GLN A 211 3.47 16.88 -21.39
CA GLN A 211 2.51 16.47 -22.43
C GLN A 211 1.13 16.22 -21.81
N LYS A 212 1.03 15.52 -20.68
CA LYS A 212 -0.24 15.33 -19.96
C LYS A 212 -0.92 16.65 -19.60
N LYS A 213 -0.14 17.68 -19.23
CA LYS A 213 -0.68 19.01 -18.94
C LYS A 213 -1.24 19.68 -20.20
N LYS A 214 -0.54 19.56 -21.33
CA LYS A 214 -1.02 20.06 -22.63
C LYS A 214 -2.29 19.33 -23.08
N ASP A 215 -2.29 18.01 -23.03
CA ASP A 215 -3.45 17.19 -23.39
C ASP A 215 -4.67 17.52 -22.50
N ALA A 216 -4.44 17.77 -21.19
CA ALA A 216 -5.49 18.20 -20.27
C ALA A 216 -5.98 19.63 -20.53
N GLU A 217 -5.09 20.55 -20.91
CA GLU A 217 -5.47 21.91 -21.30
C GLU A 217 -6.20 21.93 -22.64
N GLU A 218 -5.83 21.06 -23.57
CA GLU A 218 -6.50 20.89 -24.86
C GLU A 218 -7.86 20.23 -24.69
N ALA A 219 -7.99 19.22 -23.82
CA ALA A 219 -9.28 18.65 -23.44
C ALA A 219 -10.22 19.71 -22.84
N LYS A 220 -9.71 20.60 -21.97
CA LYS A 220 -10.48 21.73 -21.42
C LYS A 220 -10.86 22.78 -22.46
N LYS A 221 -10.05 22.95 -23.51
CA LYS A 221 -10.39 23.84 -24.64
C LYS A 221 -11.41 23.20 -25.59
N ASN A 222 -11.42 21.87 -25.67
CA ASN A 222 -12.37 21.10 -26.47
C ASN A 222 -13.69 20.80 -25.74
N GLU A 223 -13.81 21.14 -24.46
CA GLU A 223 -15.10 21.36 -23.83
C GLU A 223 -15.75 22.54 -24.58
N LEU A 224 -16.61 22.22 -25.56
CA LEU A 224 -17.33 23.22 -26.35
C LEU A 224 -17.92 24.28 -25.43
N SER A 225 -17.70 25.54 -25.79
CA SER A 225 -18.29 26.67 -25.08
C SER A 225 -19.81 26.46 -25.00
N LEU A 226 -20.43 26.88 -23.91
CA LEU A 226 -21.88 26.73 -23.69
C LEU A 226 -22.66 27.29 -24.89
N GLU A 227 -22.13 28.34 -25.51
CA GLU A 227 -22.62 29.01 -26.70
C GLU A 227 -22.61 28.09 -27.93
N ASP A 228 -21.50 27.39 -28.21
CA ASP A 228 -21.41 26.46 -29.36
C ASP A 228 -22.36 25.27 -29.19
N PHE A 229 -22.52 24.79 -27.94
CA PHE A 229 -23.50 23.76 -27.63
C PHE A 229 -24.94 24.26 -27.89
N LEU A 230 -25.26 25.48 -27.43
CA LEU A 230 -26.58 26.09 -27.63
C LEU A 230 -26.87 26.36 -29.11
N GLU A 231 -25.88 26.78 -29.90
CA GLU A 231 -26.03 27.02 -31.34
C GLU A 231 -26.29 25.72 -32.11
N ARG A 232 -25.56 24.64 -31.77
CA ARG A 232 -25.79 23.32 -32.35
C ARG A 232 -27.19 22.79 -32.03
N GLU A 233 -27.60 22.86 -30.77
CA GLU A 233 -28.94 22.40 -30.34
C GLU A 233 -30.05 23.27 -30.95
N ARG A 234 -29.85 24.59 -31.10
CA ARG A 234 -30.81 25.47 -31.75
C ARG A 234 -31.03 25.13 -33.22
N HIS A 235 -29.98 24.76 -33.94
CA HIS A 235 -30.08 24.29 -35.32
C HIS A 235 -30.71 22.89 -35.42
N GLN A 236 -30.55 22.06 -34.37
CA GLN A 236 -31.14 20.74 -34.27
C GLN A 236 -32.66 20.77 -33.98
N LEU A 237 -33.16 21.82 -33.33
CA LEU A 237 -34.59 21.98 -33.06
C LEU A 237 -35.38 22.19 -34.36
N GLY A 238 -36.35 21.31 -34.60
CA GLY A 238 -37.24 21.37 -35.76
C GLY A 238 -38.24 22.54 -35.72
N LYS A 239 -38.93 22.77 -36.83
CA LYS A 239 -39.86 23.92 -37.02
C LYS A 239 -41.12 23.88 -36.14
N THR A 240 -41.45 22.74 -35.53
CA THR A 240 -42.62 22.54 -34.66
C THR A 240 -42.25 22.75 -33.20
N LEU A 241 -42.23 24.01 -32.74
CA LEU A 241 -41.96 24.35 -31.35
C LEU A 241 -43.27 24.59 -30.58
N THR A 242 -43.31 24.15 -29.32
CA THR A 242 -44.42 24.46 -28.40
C THR A 242 -44.20 25.84 -27.79
N PRO A 243 -45.15 26.78 -27.89
CA PRO A 243 -45.00 28.09 -27.27
C PRO A 243 -44.95 27.99 -25.75
N VAL A 244 -44.08 28.80 -25.12
CA VAL A 244 -43.93 28.87 -23.68
C VAL A 244 -45.07 29.73 -23.12
N THR A 245 -46.16 29.09 -22.73
CA THR A 245 -47.30 29.66 -22.03
C THR A 245 -47.22 29.26 -20.56
N LYS A 246 -48.00 29.91 -19.67
CA LYS A 246 -48.00 29.56 -18.24
C LYS A 246 -48.32 28.08 -18.00
N ASP A 247 -49.27 27.54 -18.75
CA ASP A 247 -49.71 26.15 -18.62
C ASP A 247 -48.67 25.17 -19.16
N SER A 248 -48.00 25.47 -20.28
CA SER A 248 -46.93 24.62 -20.81
C SER A 248 -45.68 24.66 -19.92
N PHE A 249 -45.35 25.81 -19.35
CA PHE A 249 -44.26 25.95 -18.39
C PHE A 249 -44.54 25.22 -17.07
N ALA A 250 -45.77 25.27 -16.55
CA ALA A 250 -46.16 24.54 -15.34
C ALA A 250 -46.01 23.02 -15.53
N LYS A 251 -46.46 22.50 -16.68
CA LYS A 251 -46.28 21.07 -17.05
C LYS A 251 -44.80 20.71 -17.16
N TRP A 252 -44.00 21.51 -17.87
CA TRP A 252 -42.55 21.30 -18.00
C TRP A 252 -41.84 21.34 -16.65
N LYS A 253 -42.19 22.28 -15.77
CA LYS A 253 -41.60 22.42 -14.44
C LYS A 253 -41.92 21.21 -13.56
N ALA A 254 -43.17 20.75 -13.59
CA ALA A 254 -43.58 19.53 -12.87
C ALA A 254 -42.81 18.30 -13.37
N GLU A 255 -42.67 18.14 -14.70
CA GLU A 255 -41.91 17.05 -15.30
C GLU A 255 -40.41 17.11 -14.94
N ARG A 256 -39.81 18.30 -14.96
CA ARG A 256 -38.41 18.50 -14.58
C ARG A 256 -38.17 18.21 -13.09
N LEU A 257 -39.06 18.64 -12.21
CA LEU A 257 -39.00 18.33 -10.78
C LEU A 257 -39.14 16.83 -10.54
N SER A 258 -40.11 16.18 -11.18
CA SER A 258 -40.29 14.73 -11.11
C SER A 258 -39.06 13.99 -11.60
N LYS A 259 -38.47 14.38 -12.73
CA LYS A 259 -37.25 13.76 -13.25
C LYS A 259 -36.07 13.93 -12.30
N LYS A 260 -35.90 15.13 -11.75
CA LYS A 260 -34.85 15.40 -10.75
C LYS A 260 -35.03 14.53 -9.50
N GLN A 261 -36.25 14.40 -9.00
CA GLN A 261 -36.55 13.54 -7.85
C GLN A 261 -36.25 12.07 -8.15
N VAL A 262 -36.63 11.55 -9.32
CA VAL A 262 -36.30 10.17 -9.73
C VAL A 262 -34.79 9.95 -9.83
N GLU A 263 -34.04 10.91 -10.37
CA GLU A 263 -32.57 10.83 -10.44
C GLU A 263 -31.92 10.89 -9.05
N GLU A 264 -32.41 11.75 -8.15
CA GLU A 264 -31.93 11.86 -6.77
C GLU A 264 -32.28 10.62 -5.94
N GLU A 265 -33.48 10.07 -6.08
CA GLU A 265 -33.87 8.81 -5.45
C GLU A 265 -33.08 7.62 -6.01
N GLY A 266 -32.80 7.60 -7.31
CA GLY A 266 -31.90 6.62 -7.93
C GLY A 266 -30.50 6.69 -7.35
N LYS A 267 -29.91 7.89 -7.23
CA LYS A 267 -28.61 8.10 -6.60
C LYS A 267 -28.63 7.73 -5.10
N ARG A 268 -29.72 8.04 -4.38
CA ARG A 268 -29.89 7.68 -2.97
C ARG A 268 -29.94 6.16 -2.79
N LYS A 269 -30.71 5.45 -3.62
CA LYS A 269 -30.79 3.97 -3.60
C LYS A 269 -29.44 3.32 -3.95
N LEU A 270 -28.69 3.89 -4.90
CA LEU A 270 -27.33 3.40 -5.22
C LEU A 270 -26.37 3.60 -4.04
N LYS A 271 -26.42 4.75 -3.37
CA LYS A 271 -25.63 5.00 -2.15
C LYS A 271 -26.03 4.07 -1.01
N GLU A 272 -27.32 3.85 -0.82
CA GLU A 272 -27.85 2.91 0.18
C GLU A 272 -27.41 1.47 -0.09
N GLN A 273 -27.44 1.01 -1.34
CA GLN A 273 -26.89 -0.30 -1.75
C GLN A 273 -25.38 -0.39 -1.51
N GLN A 274 -24.65 0.68 -1.79
CA GLN A 274 -23.21 0.75 -1.54
C GLN A 274 -22.90 0.74 -0.02
N ALA A 275 -23.78 1.34 0.80
CA ALA A 275 -23.67 1.35 2.26
C ALA A 275 -23.96 -0.05 2.83
N ALA A 276 -25.05 -0.69 2.37
CA ALA A 276 -25.41 -2.05 2.73
C ALA A 276 -24.34 -3.09 2.32
N ALA A 277 -23.61 -2.83 1.22
CA ALA A 277 -22.47 -3.63 0.79
C ALA A 277 -21.17 -3.37 1.61
N GLY A 278 -21.24 -2.55 2.67
CA GLY A 278 -20.11 -2.24 3.54
C GLY A 278 -19.04 -1.35 2.89
N ARG A 279 -19.33 -0.72 1.74
CA ARG A 279 -18.37 0.09 0.99
C ARG A 279 -18.55 1.57 1.30
N MET A 280 -18.11 1.96 2.49
CA MET A 280 -18.29 3.31 3.05
C MET A 280 -17.32 4.36 2.45
N ASN A 281 -16.27 3.92 1.73
CA ASN A 281 -15.29 4.81 1.12
C ASN A 281 -15.92 5.68 0.02
N GLY A 282 -15.95 7.00 0.26
CA GLY A 282 -16.42 8.02 -0.70
C GLY A 282 -17.82 8.57 -0.44
N MET A 283 -18.46 8.18 0.67
CA MET A 283 -19.71 8.78 1.12
C MET A 283 -19.46 10.10 1.87
N SER A 284 -20.40 11.04 1.78
CA SER A 284 -20.37 12.26 2.59
C SER A 284 -20.52 11.90 4.08
N GLY A 285 -19.91 12.67 4.98
CA GLY A 285 -20.08 12.46 6.43
C GLY A 285 -21.57 12.51 6.86
N ARG A 286 -22.38 13.33 6.19
CA ARG A 286 -23.84 13.35 6.38
C ARG A 286 -24.51 12.07 5.87
N ASP A 287 -24.03 11.52 4.75
CA ASP A 287 -24.57 10.28 4.19
C ASP A 287 -24.25 9.10 5.13
N LEU A 288 -23.04 9.04 5.70
CA LEU A 288 -22.66 8.05 6.72
C LEU A 288 -23.67 8.04 7.89
N PHE A 289 -23.98 9.22 8.43
CA PHE A 289 -24.88 9.34 9.58
C PHE A 289 -26.35 9.05 9.24
N THR A 290 -26.78 9.19 7.98
CA THR A 290 -28.16 8.86 7.58
C THR A 290 -28.37 7.39 7.25
N PHE A 291 -27.32 6.67 6.83
CA PHE A 291 -27.40 5.28 6.41
C PHE A 291 -26.92 4.29 7.48
N ASP A 292 -26.02 4.71 8.38
CA ASP A 292 -25.46 3.89 9.46
C ASP A 292 -25.93 4.38 10.84
N THR A 293 -27.21 4.15 11.15
CA THR A 293 -27.78 4.44 12.48
C THR A 293 -28.17 3.18 13.27
N THR A 294 -27.84 1.98 12.77
CA THR A 294 -28.36 0.73 13.36
C THR A 294 -27.31 -0.34 13.66
N GLY A 295 -26.02 -0.14 13.34
CA GLY A 295 -25.05 -1.24 13.40
C GLY A 295 -23.75 -1.02 14.17
N VAL A 296 -23.23 0.21 14.25
CA VAL A 296 -21.91 0.47 14.88
C VAL A 296 -22.00 1.30 16.16
N TYR A 297 -23.04 2.11 16.30
CA TYR A 297 -23.37 2.86 17.52
C TYR A 297 -24.63 2.28 18.15
N GLY A 298 -24.56 0.97 18.45
CA GLY A 298 -25.60 0.29 19.22
C GLY A 298 -25.80 0.97 20.56
N ASP A 299 -27.07 1.07 20.94
CA ASP A 299 -27.67 1.50 22.21
C ASP A 299 -27.14 0.74 23.46
N ASP A 300 -26.06 -0.04 23.33
CA ASP A 300 -25.50 -0.93 24.37
C ASP A 300 -24.06 -0.57 24.80
N ALA A 301 -23.42 0.44 24.19
CA ALA A 301 -22.06 0.88 24.57
C ALA A 301 -22.04 2.05 25.56
N TYR A 302 -23.21 2.57 25.98
CA TYR A 302 -23.34 3.57 27.05
C TYR A 302 -24.15 3.00 28.21
N SER A 303 -23.68 1.88 28.77
CA SER A 303 -24.00 1.58 30.17
C SER A 303 -23.19 2.52 31.04
N ASP A 304 -23.84 3.62 31.41
CA ASP A 304 -23.61 4.48 32.56
C ASP A 304 -23.03 3.72 33.78
N ASP A 305 -21.70 3.65 33.91
CA ASP A 305 -20.98 3.30 35.15
C ASP A 305 -19.52 3.80 35.14
N GLU A 306 -19.29 5.08 34.84
CA GLU A 306 -18.12 5.77 35.40
C GLU A 306 -18.55 7.19 35.79
N GLY A 307 -18.50 7.45 37.10
CA GLY A 307 -19.00 8.66 37.73
C GLY A 307 -18.31 9.95 37.28
N PRO A 308 -18.92 11.11 37.58
CA PRO A 308 -18.42 12.41 37.13
C PRO A 308 -17.02 12.65 37.68
N ASP A 309 -16.03 12.74 36.78
CA ASP A 309 -14.74 13.31 37.15
C ASP A 309 -14.93 14.82 37.38
N GLU A 310 -14.48 15.27 38.56
CA GLU A 310 -14.47 16.67 38.97
C GLU A 310 -13.20 17.35 38.44
N THR A 311 -12.99 17.35 37.13
CA THR A 311 -11.96 18.20 36.51
C THR A 311 -12.66 19.28 35.70
N GLY A 312 -12.67 20.51 36.24
CA GLY A 312 -13.33 21.69 35.68
C GLY A 312 -12.73 22.17 34.35
N GLU A 313 -12.91 21.37 33.30
CA GLU A 313 -12.77 21.77 31.92
C GLU A 313 -14.15 22.27 31.47
N GLU A 314 -14.22 23.53 31.05
CA GLU A 314 -15.44 24.18 30.57
C GLU A 314 -16.03 23.36 29.42
N ASP A 315 -17.12 22.63 29.69
CA ASP A 315 -17.86 21.88 28.69
C ASP A 315 -18.23 22.84 27.54
N TRP A 316 -17.63 22.63 26.37
CA TRP A 316 -17.75 23.54 25.24
C TRP A 316 -19.17 23.39 24.67
N ASP A 317 -20.10 24.21 25.17
CA ASP A 317 -21.52 24.15 24.80
C ASP A 317 -21.70 24.48 23.31
N LEU A 318 -21.65 23.43 22.49
CA LEU A 318 -21.83 23.44 21.04
C LEU A 318 -23.18 24.05 20.62
N ASN A 319 -24.20 23.96 21.46
CA ASN A 319 -25.53 24.50 21.16
C ASN A 319 -25.51 26.03 21.26
N LYS A 320 -24.89 26.56 22.31
CA LYS A 320 -24.69 28.00 22.46
C LYS A 320 -23.83 28.58 21.33
N TYR A 321 -22.72 27.93 21.00
CA TYR A 321 -21.86 28.35 19.89
C TYR A 321 -22.58 28.30 18.53
N ARG A 322 -23.45 27.30 18.30
CA ARG A 322 -24.31 27.24 17.12
C ARG A 322 -25.28 28.43 17.07
N GLN A 323 -25.96 28.73 18.16
CA GLN A 323 -26.90 29.86 18.21
C GLN A 323 -26.19 31.20 17.96
N GLU A 324 -25.01 31.39 18.56
CA GLU A 324 -24.19 32.59 18.36
C GLU A 324 -23.72 32.73 16.90
N THR A 325 -23.23 31.65 16.28
CA THR A 325 -22.79 31.67 14.87
C THR A 325 -23.95 31.86 13.88
N GLU A 326 -25.12 31.30 14.17
CA GLU A 326 -26.32 31.52 13.36
C GLU A 326 -26.81 32.97 13.48
N ALA A 327 -26.83 33.54 14.69
CA ALA A 327 -27.18 34.93 14.95
C ALA A 327 -26.20 35.91 14.28
N GLU A 328 -24.89 35.62 14.30
CA GLU A 328 -23.87 36.41 13.62
C GLU A 328 -24.08 36.37 12.10
N ARG A 329 -24.39 35.18 11.54
CA ARG A 329 -24.68 35.02 10.10
C ARG A 329 -25.95 35.74 9.67
N THR A 330 -27.01 35.70 10.47
CA THR A 330 -28.25 36.46 10.18
C THR A 330 -27.99 37.96 10.26
N ARG A 331 -27.23 38.43 11.25
CA ARG A 331 -26.84 39.85 11.37
C ARG A 331 -26.06 40.33 10.14
N LEU A 332 -25.08 39.53 9.69
CA LEU A 332 -24.30 39.86 8.50
C LEU A 332 -25.14 39.86 7.21
N GLU A 333 -26.09 38.94 7.08
CA GLU A 333 -27.00 38.91 5.94
C GLU A 333 -27.98 40.08 5.97
N GLU A 334 -28.49 40.45 7.14
CA GLU A 334 -29.31 41.66 7.35
C GLU A 334 -28.53 42.93 7.04
N GLU A 335 -27.27 43.04 7.48
CA GLU A 335 -26.36 44.12 7.12
C GLU A 335 -26.09 44.16 5.61
N ARG A 336 -25.89 42.99 4.98
CA ARG A 336 -25.73 42.87 3.52
C ARG A 336 -26.99 43.32 2.78
N ILE A 337 -28.16 42.89 3.24
CA ILE A 337 -29.47 43.26 2.69
C ILE A 337 -29.72 44.75 2.90
N ALA A 338 -29.40 45.32 4.06
CA ALA A 338 -29.53 46.76 4.32
C ALA A 338 -28.58 47.57 3.43
N LYS A 339 -27.35 47.09 3.22
CA LYS A 339 -26.36 47.70 2.33
C LYS A 339 -26.76 47.61 0.85
N LEU A 340 -27.42 46.52 0.45
CA LEU A 340 -28.00 46.36 -0.89
C LEU A 340 -29.30 47.15 -1.07
N GLY A 341 -30.13 47.24 -0.03
CA GLY A 341 -31.38 47.99 0.01
C GLY A 341 -31.21 49.51 0.05
N GLY A 342 -29.98 49.99 0.28
CA GLY A 342 -29.59 51.39 0.12
C GLY A 342 -29.42 51.86 -1.33
N ILE A 343 -29.54 50.97 -2.31
CA ILE A 343 -29.59 51.32 -3.75
C ILE A 343 -31.01 51.04 -4.22
N GLY A 344 -31.81 52.11 -4.31
CA GLY A 344 -33.26 52.08 -4.31
C GLY A 344 -33.94 51.17 -5.34
N VAL A 345 -34.96 50.44 -4.83
CA VAL A 345 -36.16 50.12 -5.58
C VAL A 345 -37.33 50.44 -4.66
N GLY A 346 -38.02 51.55 -4.94
CA GLY A 346 -39.29 51.86 -4.31
C GLY A 346 -40.31 50.79 -4.69
N VAL A 347 -40.67 49.94 -3.73
CA VAL A 347 -41.85 49.07 -3.83
C VAL A 347 -42.96 49.80 -3.10
N GLY A 348 -43.86 50.42 -3.86
CA GLY A 348 -45.03 51.12 -3.34
C GLY A 348 -45.88 50.17 -2.50
N SER A 349 -46.18 50.58 -1.27
CA SER A 349 -47.15 49.88 -0.43
C SER A 349 -48.54 50.01 -1.07
N LEU A 350 -49.11 48.89 -1.49
CA LEU A 350 -50.55 48.79 -1.77
C LEU A 350 -51.29 48.85 -0.43
N SER A 351 -51.89 50.00 -0.14
CA SER A 351 -52.92 50.13 0.90
C SER A 351 -54.18 49.40 0.42
N LEU A 352 -54.55 48.31 1.10
CA LEU A 352 -55.94 47.86 1.10
C LEU A 352 -56.75 48.86 1.92
N GLY A 353 -57.65 49.58 1.26
CA GLY A 353 -58.70 50.35 1.92
C GLY A 353 -59.87 49.44 2.27
N GLU A 354 -60.37 49.61 3.50
CA GLU A 354 -61.77 49.36 3.88
C GLU A 354 -62.68 50.48 3.38
#